data_AF-A0AAQ2J8F4-F1
#
_entry.id   AF-A0AAQ2J8F4-F1
#
_cell.length_a   1.000
_cell.length_b   1.000
_cell.length_c   1.000
_cell.angle_alpha   90.00
_cell.angle_beta   90.00
_cell.angle_gamma   90.00
#
_symmetry.space_group_name_H-M   'P 1'
#
loop_
_entity.id
_entity.type
_entity.pdbx_description
1 polymer ?
#
loop_
_entity_poly.entity_id
_entity_poly.type
_entity_poly.pdbx_seq_one_letter_code
_entity_poly.pdbx_strand_id
1 'polypeptide(L)'
;MIKKTLTFWWNVVQDATSLWLERNAFSYAGSLAFYTLFSLAPTVIIAVTVIGVVLGEEAAQGQIVAQLQGTLGVDAALAVEQAVAQSRIEESGILPTLLGFIALLVGATTVFAQMQFSLNTIWGVTAKPTSNSAFIFIKNRLLSLTVVLSIGFILLVSLVLGVMLRGMLHAANDLLPFASLLTTTAESLISLAMVALLFATIFKVLPDVVLRWQDVLIGAVVTAVLFTIGRSVIAIYLAYTATASTYGAAGSVVMILLWVYYSSLILLFGAAFTRSLLLRRGRPLVPRNSAVLVKRELL
;
A
#
# COMPACT_ATOMS: atom_id res chain seq x y z
N MET A 1 -19.08 22.63 -22.89
CA MET A 1 -18.64 21.28 -22.47
C MET A 1 -17.84 21.30 -21.17
N ILE A 2 -16.83 22.17 -21.03
CA ILE A 2 -15.93 22.25 -19.86
C ILE A 2 -16.67 22.35 -18.51
N LYS A 3 -17.71 23.20 -18.40
CA LYS A 3 -18.51 23.33 -17.16
C LYS A 3 -19.16 22.00 -16.73
N LYS A 4 -19.74 21.23 -17.66
CA LYS A 4 -20.39 19.94 -17.34
C LYS A 4 -19.39 18.91 -16.83
N THR A 5 -18.19 18.86 -17.41
CA THR A 5 -17.11 17.95 -16.99
C THR A 5 -16.58 18.33 -15.61
N LEU A 6 -16.37 19.62 -15.34
CA LEU A 6 -15.97 20.10 -14.00
C LEU A 6 -16.99 19.74 -12.94
N THR A 7 -18.28 20.00 -13.19
CA THR A 7 -19.36 19.62 -12.27
C THR A 7 -19.39 18.12 -12.02
N PHE A 8 -19.17 17.28 -13.04
CA PHE A 8 -19.10 15.84 -12.86
C PHE A 8 -17.98 15.42 -11.90
N TRP A 9 -16.74 15.87 -12.13
CA TRP A 9 -15.61 15.49 -11.27
C TRP A 9 -15.73 16.06 -9.85
N TRP A 10 -16.20 17.29 -9.73
CA TRP A 10 -16.50 17.91 -8.44
C TRP A 10 -17.49 17.05 -7.64
N ASN A 11 -18.57 16.61 -8.28
CA ASN A 11 -19.55 15.76 -7.62
C ASN A 11 -19.00 14.37 -7.28
N VAL A 12 -18.11 13.79 -8.10
CA VAL A 12 -17.41 12.52 -7.76
C VAL A 12 -16.60 12.70 -6.48
N VAL A 13 -15.86 13.80 -6.36
CA VAL A 13 -15.03 14.10 -5.17
C VAL A 13 -15.92 14.32 -3.96
N GLN A 14 -17.01 15.08 -4.08
CA GLN A 14 -17.96 15.30 -2.99
C GLN A 14 -18.55 13.98 -2.48
N ASP A 15 -19.03 13.12 -3.38
CA ASP A 15 -19.55 11.79 -3.01
C ASP A 15 -18.47 10.91 -2.38
N ALA A 16 -17.23 10.99 -2.87
CA ALA A 16 -16.11 10.23 -2.31
C ALA A 16 -15.80 10.69 -0.87
N THR A 17 -15.79 11.99 -0.63
CA THR A 17 -15.57 12.57 0.70
C THR A 17 -16.71 12.21 1.65
N SER A 18 -17.97 12.34 1.23
CA SER A 18 -19.11 11.97 2.07
C SER A 18 -19.07 10.48 2.41
N LEU A 19 -18.82 9.62 1.42
CA LEU A 19 -18.69 8.18 1.63
C LEU A 19 -17.54 7.83 2.58
N TRP A 20 -16.39 8.48 2.42
CA TRP A 20 -15.21 8.26 3.25
C TRP A 20 -15.47 8.64 4.73
N LEU A 21 -16.18 9.74 4.97
CA LEU A 21 -16.60 10.17 6.30
C LEU A 21 -17.68 9.24 6.90
N GLU A 22 -18.74 8.95 6.14
CA GLU A 22 -19.86 8.09 6.58
C GLU A 22 -19.40 6.66 6.94
N ARG A 23 -18.31 6.19 6.31
CA ARG A 23 -17.74 4.86 6.55
C ARG A 23 -16.61 4.88 7.59
N ASN A 24 -16.48 5.94 8.40
CA ASN A 24 -15.51 6.05 9.48
C ASN A 24 -14.06 5.75 9.05
N ALA A 25 -13.66 6.25 7.87
CA ALA A 25 -12.36 5.90 7.31
C ALA A 25 -11.17 6.31 8.19
N PHE A 26 -11.32 7.33 9.04
CA PHE A 26 -10.30 7.69 10.04
C PHE A 26 -10.02 6.55 11.03
N SER A 27 -11.05 5.93 11.60
CA SER A 27 -10.89 4.79 12.52
C SER A 27 -10.30 3.58 11.82
N TYR A 28 -10.69 3.33 10.57
CA TYR A 28 -10.12 2.24 9.76
C TYR A 28 -8.65 2.50 9.41
N ALA A 29 -8.27 3.74 9.08
CA ALA A 29 -6.87 4.11 8.88
C ALA A 29 -6.06 3.95 10.17
N GLY A 30 -6.63 4.29 11.33
CA GLY A 30 -5.99 4.10 12.64
C GLY A 30 -5.73 2.63 12.95
N SER A 31 -6.75 1.78 12.76
CA SER A 31 -6.59 0.33 12.91
C SER A 31 -5.56 -0.24 11.91
N LEU A 32 -5.57 0.20 10.65
CA LEU A 32 -4.56 -0.19 9.67
C LEU A 32 -3.15 0.17 10.11
N ALA A 33 -2.93 1.37 10.65
CA ALA A 33 -1.64 1.77 11.20
C ALA A 33 -1.20 0.88 12.36
N PHE A 34 -2.11 0.62 13.30
CA PHE A 34 -1.86 -0.26 14.44
C PHE A 34 -1.49 -1.68 13.98
N TYR A 35 -2.31 -2.33 13.15
CA TYR A 35 -2.00 -3.68 12.68
C TYR A 35 -0.72 -3.72 11.83
N THR A 36 -0.48 -2.71 10.99
CA THR A 36 0.77 -2.61 10.22
C THR A 36 1.98 -2.58 11.13
N LEU A 37 1.96 -1.84 12.23
CA LEU A 37 3.07 -1.78 13.18
C LEU A 37 3.44 -3.17 13.72
N PHE A 38 2.45 -3.97 14.14
CA PHE A 38 2.69 -5.34 14.62
C PHE A 38 3.04 -6.33 13.50
N SER A 39 2.57 -6.07 12.28
CA SER A 39 2.83 -6.90 11.10
C SER A 39 4.14 -6.55 10.40
N LEU A 40 4.81 -5.47 10.79
CA LEU A 40 5.90 -4.86 10.03
C LEU A 40 7.09 -5.80 9.91
N ALA A 41 7.67 -6.23 11.05
CA ALA A 41 8.80 -7.15 11.05
C ALA A 41 8.47 -8.47 10.33
N PRO A 42 7.33 -9.15 10.62
CA PRO A 42 6.94 -10.34 9.85
C PRO A 42 6.84 -10.14 8.34
N THR A 43 6.27 -9.01 7.91
CA THR A 43 6.07 -8.73 6.49
C THR A 43 7.40 -8.46 5.79
N VAL A 44 8.30 -7.69 6.43
CA VAL A 44 9.61 -7.40 5.86
C VAL A 44 10.48 -8.64 5.83
N ILE A 45 10.45 -9.50 6.87
CA ILE A 45 11.17 -10.79 6.86
C ILE A 45 10.71 -11.63 5.67
N ILE A 46 9.40 -11.80 5.47
CA ILE A 46 8.86 -12.55 4.33
C ILE A 46 9.31 -11.92 3.00
N ALA A 47 9.29 -10.59 2.89
CA ALA A 47 9.74 -9.88 1.69
C ALA A 47 11.24 -10.13 1.42
N VAL A 48 12.10 -10.05 2.44
CA VAL A 48 13.54 -10.35 2.34
C VAL A 48 13.76 -11.80 1.92
N THR A 49 13.06 -12.76 2.52
CA THR A 49 13.19 -14.18 2.15
C THR A 49 12.79 -14.41 0.69
N VAL A 50 11.64 -13.87 0.26
CA VAL A 50 11.12 -14.08 -1.10
C VAL A 50 12.01 -13.42 -2.15
N ILE A 51 12.44 -12.17 -1.90
CA ILE A 51 13.30 -11.42 -2.83
C ILE A 51 14.73 -11.98 -2.79
N GLY A 52 15.19 -12.43 -1.62
CA GLY A 52 16.51 -13.01 -1.40
C GLY A 52 16.76 -14.32 -2.14
N VAL A 53 15.71 -15.07 -2.50
CA VAL A 53 15.82 -16.23 -3.41
C VAL A 53 16.41 -15.84 -4.77
N VAL A 54 16.16 -14.60 -5.22
CA VAL A 54 16.61 -14.11 -6.54
C VAL A 54 17.87 -13.24 -6.42
N LEU A 55 17.91 -12.34 -5.43
CA LEU A 55 18.97 -11.33 -5.28
C LEU A 55 20.05 -11.69 -4.25
N GLY A 56 19.81 -12.68 -3.38
CA GLY A 56 20.53 -12.89 -2.13
C GLY A 56 19.92 -12.09 -0.96
N GLU A 57 19.98 -12.63 0.25
CA GLU A 57 19.32 -12.01 1.43
C GLU A 57 19.84 -10.61 1.76
N GLU A 58 21.17 -10.40 1.73
CA GLU A 58 21.77 -9.10 2.03
C GLU A 58 21.38 -8.03 1.01
N ALA A 59 21.41 -8.37 -0.28
CA ALA A 59 20.99 -7.47 -1.35
C ALA A 59 19.50 -7.16 -1.27
N ALA A 60 18.67 -8.15 -0.95
CA ALA A 60 17.23 -7.95 -0.74
C ALA A 60 16.96 -7.02 0.44
N GLN A 61 17.63 -7.23 1.58
CA GLN A 61 17.51 -6.38 2.76
C GLN A 61 17.94 -4.94 2.46
N GLY A 62 19.14 -4.75 1.88
CA GLY A 62 19.65 -3.42 1.52
C GLY A 62 18.71 -2.68 0.56
N GLN A 63 18.17 -3.38 -0.44
CA GLN A 63 17.24 -2.79 -1.42
C GLN A 63 15.90 -2.39 -0.80
N ILE A 64 15.36 -3.21 0.13
CA ILE A 64 14.13 -2.88 0.85
C ILE A 64 14.36 -1.65 1.73
N VAL A 65 15.45 -1.62 2.51
CA VAL A 65 15.80 -0.48 3.38
C VAL A 65 15.97 0.80 2.55
N ALA A 66 16.69 0.74 1.43
CA ALA A 66 16.85 1.88 0.52
C ALA A 66 15.50 2.43 0.02
N GLN A 67 14.54 1.55 -0.29
CA GLN A 67 13.22 2.00 -0.72
C GLN A 67 12.35 2.56 0.41
N LEU A 68 12.47 1.98 1.60
CA LEU A 68 11.84 2.53 2.79
C LEU A 68 12.42 3.90 3.11
N GLN A 69 13.72 4.13 2.97
CA GLN A 69 14.34 5.44 3.18
C GLN A 69 13.79 6.48 2.21
N GLY A 70 13.68 6.13 0.92
CA GLY A 70 13.06 7.01 -0.07
C GLY A 70 11.63 7.35 0.29
N THR A 71 10.87 6.38 0.81
CA THR A 71 9.41 6.48 0.98
C THR A 71 8.96 7.05 2.34
N LEU A 72 9.62 6.63 3.41
CA LEU A 72 9.30 6.93 4.81
C LEU A 72 10.20 8.02 5.40
N GLY A 73 11.37 8.26 4.79
CA GLY A 73 12.47 9.00 5.42
C GLY A 73 13.47 8.07 6.13
N VAL A 74 14.65 8.60 6.43
CA VAL A 74 15.79 7.81 6.94
C VAL A 74 15.50 7.21 8.31
N ASP A 75 15.01 8.00 9.26
CA ASP A 75 14.80 7.55 10.65
C ASP A 75 13.73 6.45 10.76
N ALA A 76 12.63 6.59 10.02
CA ALA A 76 11.58 5.58 9.99
C ALA A 76 12.09 4.28 9.35
N ALA A 77 12.88 4.35 8.28
CA ALA A 77 13.45 3.18 7.64
C ALA A 77 14.46 2.45 8.54
N LEU A 78 15.30 3.19 9.27
CA LEU A 78 16.24 2.62 10.25
C LEU A 78 15.50 1.90 11.39
N ALA A 79 14.37 2.44 11.86
CA ALA A 79 13.55 1.77 12.86
C ALA A 79 12.92 0.47 12.34
N VAL A 80 12.50 0.45 11.06
CA VAL A 80 12.05 -0.80 10.41
C VAL A 80 13.19 -1.82 10.33
N GLU A 81 14.37 -1.39 9.88
CA GLU A 81 15.54 -2.26 9.77
C GLU A 81 15.94 -2.88 11.12
N GLN A 82 15.98 -2.07 12.19
CA GLN A 82 16.28 -2.54 13.53
C GLN A 82 15.23 -3.53 14.06
N ALA A 83 13.93 -3.25 13.85
CA ALA A 83 12.86 -4.15 14.25
C ALA A 83 12.96 -5.52 13.55
N VAL A 84 13.37 -5.53 12.28
CA VAL A 84 13.60 -6.75 11.50
C VAL A 84 14.82 -7.50 11.97
N ALA A 85 15.95 -6.81 12.19
CA ALA A 85 17.19 -7.41 12.66
C ALA A 85 17.00 -8.08 14.03
N GLN A 86 16.30 -7.43 14.96
CA GLN A 86 15.99 -7.97 16.29
C GLN A 86 14.97 -9.11 16.27
N SER A 87 14.17 -9.23 15.20
CA SER A 87 13.17 -10.29 15.06
C SER A 87 13.72 -11.56 14.40
N ARG A 88 14.97 -11.54 13.90
CA ARG A 88 15.65 -12.76 13.43
C ARG A 88 16.04 -13.58 14.66
N ILE A 89 15.45 -14.76 14.80
CA ILE A 89 15.78 -15.67 15.88
C ILE A 89 17.06 -16.42 15.48
N GLU A 90 18.21 -15.96 15.96
CA GLU A 90 19.46 -16.71 15.87
C GLU A 90 19.41 -17.91 16.81
N GLU A 91 19.63 -19.10 16.24
CA GLU A 91 19.74 -20.39 16.92
C GLU A 91 18.74 -20.66 18.04
N SER A 92 17.60 -21.24 17.67
CA SER A 92 16.70 -21.82 18.65
C SER A 92 16.19 -23.16 18.15
N GLY A 93 15.98 -24.10 19.08
CA GLY A 93 15.53 -25.45 18.75
C GLY A 93 14.24 -25.49 17.90
N ILE A 94 13.80 -26.69 17.52
CA ILE A 94 12.63 -26.88 16.64
C ILE A 94 11.38 -26.14 17.16
N LEU A 95 11.16 -26.12 18.47
CA LEU A 95 9.96 -25.54 19.08
C LEU A 95 9.89 -24.01 18.96
N PRO A 96 10.90 -23.21 19.38
CA PRO A 96 10.89 -21.76 19.12
C PRO A 96 10.86 -21.39 17.63
N THR A 97 11.52 -22.17 16.76
CA THR A 97 11.47 -21.97 15.31
C THR A 97 10.03 -22.13 14.78
N LEU A 98 9.31 -23.18 15.22
CA LEU A 98 7.92 -23.41 14.85
C LEU A 98 6.99 -22.29 15.36
N LEU A 99 7.15 -21.89 16.63
CA LEU A 99 6.35 -20.81 17.23
C LEU A 99 6.63 -19.46 16.55
N GLY A 100 7.88 -19.15 16.25
CA GLY A 100 8.29 -17.98 15.50
C GLY A 100 7.68 -17.97 14.11
N PHE A 101 7.72 -19.10 13.39
CA PHE A 101 7.08 -19.24 12.09
C PHE A 101 5.57 -18.99 12.14
N ILE A 102 4.86 -19.56 13.13
CA ILE A 102 3.42 -19.33 13.32
C ILE A 102 3.16 -17.85 13.64
N ALA A 103 3.93 -17.25 14.54
CA ALA A 103 3.81 -15.83 14.90
C ALA A 103 4.03 -14.92 13.69
N LEU A 104 5.04 -15.23 12.85
CA LEU A 104 5.30 -14.54 11.59
C LEU A 104 4.13 -14.67 10.62
N LEU A 105 3.56 -15.87 10.48
CA LEU A 105 2.41 -16.11 9.60
C LEU A 105 1.17 -15.33 10.06
N VAL A 106 0.86 -15.37 11.35
CA VAL A 106 -0.27 -14.63 11.94
C VAL A 106 -0.04 -13.14 11.79
N GLY A 107 1.12 -12.64 12.23
CA GLY A 107 1.50 -11.24 12.17
C GLY A 107 1.46 -10.70 10.75
N ALA A 108 1.97 -11.41 9.75
CA ALA A 108 1.90 -10.96 8.37
C ALA A 108 0.47 -10.94 7.80
N THR A 109 -0.46 -11.75 8.33
CA THR A 109 -1.82 -11.88 7.76
C THR A 109 -2.80 -10.86 8.33
N THR A 110 -2.58 -10.38 9.55
CA THR A 110 -3.49 -9.44 10.24
C THR A 110 -3.66 -8.13 9.49
N VAL A 111 -2.57 -7.50 9.03
CA VAL A 111 -2.63 -6.23 8.28
C VAL A 111 -3.41 -6.36 6.96
N PHE A 112 -3.22 -7.45 6.21
CA PHE A 112 -3.95 -7.67 4.95
C PHE A 112 -5.43 -7.93 5.20
N ALA A 113 -5.76 -8.73 6.21
CA ALA A 113 -7.14 -8.95 6.63
C ALA A 113 -7.81 -7.61 7.01
N GLN A 114 -7.11 -6.76 7.77
CA GLN A 114 -7.62 -5.44 8.12
C GLN A 114 -7.79 -4.54 6.89
N MET A 115 -6.85 -4.56 5.95
CA MET A 115 -6.94 -3.78 4.70
C MET A 115 -8.13 -4.22 3.86
N GLN A 116 -8.31 -5.53 3.68
CA GLN A 116 -9.47 -6.07 2.99
C GLN A 116 -10.77 -5.67 3.70
N PHE A 117 -10.84 -5.80 5.01
CA PHE A 117 -12.02 -5.42 5.80
C PHE A 117 -12.35 -3.92 5.68
N SER A 118 -11.33 -3.06 5.76
CA SER A 118 -11.48 -1.61 5.63
C SER A 118 -11.94 -1.23 4.22
N LEU A 119 -11.35 -1.83 3.18
CA LEU A 119 -11.78 -1.64 1.80
C LEU A 119 -13.21 -2.14 1.58
N ASN A 120 -13.54 -3.34 2.05
CA ASN A 120 -14.88 -3.91 1.94
C ASN A 120 -15.93 -3.01 2.61
N THR A 121 -15.58 -2.38 3.74
CA THR A 121 -16.44 -1.39 4.40
C THR A 121 -16.70 -0.18 3.50
N ILE A 122 -15.66 0.37 2.86
CA ILE A 122 -15.80 1.45 1.86
C ILE A 122 -16.64 0.99 0.67
N TRP A 123 -16.52 -0.26 0.24
CA TRP A 123 -17.31 -0.85 -0.84
C TRP A 123 -18.74 -1.25 -0.44
N GLY A 124 -19.06 -1.23 0.86
CA GLY A 124 -20.38 -1.59 1.37
C GLY A 124 -20.67 -3.09 1.27
N VAL A 125 -19.65 -3.94 1.29
CA VAL A 125 -19.77 -5.39 1.24
C VAL A 125 -19.24 -6.02 2.52
N THR A 126 -19.83 -7.14 2.93
CA THR A 126 -19.32 -7.98 4.03
C THR A 126 -19.16 -9.42 3.56
N ALA A 127 -18.20 -10.13 4.15
CA ALA A 127 -18.00 -11.54 3.85
C ALA A 127 -19.25 -12.35 4.21
N LYS A 128 -19.64 -13.30 3.36
CA LYS A 128 -20.74 -14.20 3.66
C LYS A 128 -20.34 -15.12 4.83
N PRO A 129 -21.18 -15.26 5.87
CA PRO A 129 -20.99 -16.29 6.88
C PRO A 129 -21.22 -17.65 6.21
N THR A 130 -20.15 -18.34 5.84
CA THR A 130 -20.18 -19.71 5.28
C THR A 130 -19.24 -20.61 6.06
N SER A 131 -19.57 -21.90 6.18
CA SER A 131 -18.95 -22.84 7.12
C SER A 131 -17.50 -23.23 6.81
N ASN A 132 -16.94 -22.86 5.66
CA ASN A 132 -15.59 -23.26 5.25
C ASN A 132 -14.52 -22.22 5.62
N SER A 133 -14.38 -21.98 6.93
CA SER A 133 -13.41 -21.04 7.50
C SER A 133 -11.95 -21.33 7.09
N ALA A 134 -11.59 -22.62 6.94
CA ALA A 134 -10.26 -23.04 6.50
C ALA A 134 -9.95 -22.65 5.04
N PHE A 135 -10.92 -22.78 4.12
CA PHE A 135 -10.73 -22.40 2.71
C PHE A 135 -10.62 -20.88 2.56
N ILE A 136 -11.41 -20.12 3.33
CA ILE A 136 -11.34 -18.66 3.38
C ILE A 136 -9.98 -18.22 3.92
N PHE A 137 -9.47 -18.86 4.96
CA PHE A 137 -8.14 -18.60 5.51
C PHE A 137 -7.03 -18.83 4.48
N ILE A 138 -7.02 -19.98 3.80
CA ILE A 138 -6.02 -20.30 2.76
C ILE A 138 -6.11 -19.31 1.59
N LYS A 139 -7.32 -18.99 1.12
CA LYS A 139 -7.54 -18.04 0.02
C LYS A 139 -7.03 -16.64 0.38
N ASN A 140 -7.34 -16.14 1.57
CA ASN A 140 -6.88 -14.84 2.04
C ASN A 140 -5.35 -14.80 2.18
N ARG A 141 -4.73 -15.93 2.54
CA ARG A 141 -3.27 -16.06 2.58
C ARG A 141 -2.65 -16.02 1.18
N LEU A 142 -3.20 -16.73 0.21
CA LEU A 142 -2.75 -16.68 -1.18
C LEU A 142 -2.88 -15.26 -1.77
N LEU A 143 -3.95 -14.53 -1.43
CA LEU A 143 -4.11 -13.14 -1.83
C LEU A 143 -3.04 -12.24 -1.20
N SER A 144 -2.76 -12.40 0.10
CA SER A 144 -1.70 -11.66 0.79
C SER A 144 -0.33 -11.91 0.16
N LEU A 145 -0.01 -13.18 -0.12
CA LEU A 145 1.22 -13.58 -0.78
C LEU A 145 1.30 -13.03 -2.21
N THR A 146 0.19 -13.01 -2.94
CA THR A 146 0.11 -12.40 -4.28
C THR A 146 0.42 -10.90 -4.23
N VAL A 147 -0.07 -10.18 -3.22
CA VAL A 147 0.21 -8.74 -3.06
C VAL A 147 1.68 -8.51 -2.72
N VAL A 148 2.26 -9.28 -1.80
CA VAL A 148 3.69 -9.19 -1.46
C VAL A 148 4.56 -9.51 -2.68
N LEU A 149 4.23 -10.57 -3.43
CA LEU A 149 4.91 -10.88 -4.70
C LEU A 149 4.74 -9.77 -5.74
N SER A 150 3.56 -9.16 -5.83
CA SER A 150 3.31 -8.04 -6.74
C SER A 150 4.17 -6.83 -6.37
N ILE A 151 4.31 -6.52 -5.08
CA ILE A 151 5.20 -5.46 -4.59
C ILE A 151 6.65 -5.79 -4.94
N GLY A 152 7.11 -7.01 -4.64
CA GLY A 152 8.47 -7.45 -4.98
C GLY A 152 8.76 -7.39 -6.48
N PHE A 153 7.81 -7.86 -7.31
CA PHE A 153 7.90 -7.79 -8.76
C PHE A 153 7.93 -6.33 -9.26
N ILE A 154 7.05 -5.47 -8.75
CA ILE A 154 7.04 -4.04 -9.07
C ILE A 154 8.38 -3.39 -8.72
N LEU A 155 8.97 -3.74 -7.57
CA LEU A 155 10.29 -3.24 -7.16
C LEU A 155 11.40 -3.70 -8.11
N LEU A 156 11.42 -4.98 -8.50
CA LEU A 156 12.40 -5.51 -9.44
C LEU A 156 12.28 -4.83 -10.81
N VAL A 157 11.06 -4.73 -11.34
CA VAL A 157 10.80 -4.05 -12.61
C VAL A 157 11.19 -2.58 -12.53
N SER A 158 10.85 -1.89 -11.44
CA SER A 158 11.24 -0.49 -11.22
C SER A 158 12.76 -0.33 -11.20
N LEU A 159 13.51 -1.28 -10.64
CA LEU A 159 14.96 -1.24 -10.61
C LEU A 159 15.54 -1.45 -12.00
N VAL A 160 15.09 -2.48 -12.71
CA VAL A 160 15.56 -2.79 -14.08
C VAL A 160 15.28 -1.63 -15.01
N LEU A 161 14.05 -1.08 -14.97
CA LEU A 161 13.68 0.09 -15.76
C LEU A 161 14.52 1.31 -15.39
N GLY A 162 14.76 1.55 -14.09
CA GLY A 162 15.61 2.65 -13.64
C GLY A 162 17.05 2.52 -14.13
N VAL A 163 17.64 1.32 -14.05
CA VAL A 163 19.01 1.06 -14.55
C VAL A 163 19.08 1.20 -16.06
N MET A 164 18.14 0.61 -16.80
CA MET A 164 18.08 0.74 -18.26
C MET A 164 17.94 2.21 -18.69
N LEU A 165 17.01 2.94 -18.06
CA LEU A 165 16.76 4.34 -18.37
C LEU A 165 18.01 5.19 -18.11
N ARG A 166 18.66 5.00 -16.96
CA ARG A 166 19.93 5.67 -16.62
C ARG A 166 21.04 5.30 -17.60
N GLY A 167 21.20 4.02 -17.94
CA GLY A 167 22.22 3.57 -18.89
C GLY A 167 22.02 4.16 -20.30
N MET A 168 20.79 4.15 -20.81
CA MET A 168 20.45 4.70 -22.13
C MET A 168 20.64 6.22 -22.19
N LEU A 169 20.23 6.94 -21.15
CA LEU A 169 20.30 8.40 -21.14
C LEU A 169 21.69 8.94 -20.75
N HIS A 170 22.49 8.18 -20.00
CA HIS A 170 23.89 8.53 -19.74
C HIS A 170 24.73 8.45 -21.03
N ALA A 171 24.45 7.48 -21.90
CA ALA A 171 25.05 7.41 -23.24
C ALA A 171 24.61 8.56 -24.17
N ALA A 172 23.48 9.22 -23.88
CA ALA A 172 22.95 10.35 -24.63
C ALA A 172 23.31 11.73 -24.02
N ASN A 173 23.97 11.75 -22.85
CA ASN A 173 24.24 12.95 -22.07
C ASN A 173 25.22 13.90 -22.79
N ASP A 174 26.08 13.37 -23.66
CA ASP A 174 27.03 14.15 -24.46
C ASP A 174 26.37 14.86 -25.66
N LEU A 175 25.12 14.50 -26.01
CA LEU A 175 24.43 14.99 -27.22
C LEU A 175 23.28 15.97 -26.93
N LEU A 176 22.73 15.99 -25.70
CA LEU A 176 21.54 16.79 -25.38
C LEU A 176 21.73 17.61 -24.10
N PRO A 177 21.76 18.96 -24.17
CA PRO A 177 21.92 19.85 -23.00
C PRO A 177 20.75 19.82 -21.99
N PHE A 178 19.70 19.02 -22.23
CA PHE A 178 18.55 18.79 -21.35
C PHE A 178 18.35 17.33 -20.96
N ALA A 179 19.31 16.44 -21.23
CA ALA A 179 19.19 15.01 -20.93
C ALA A 179 18.91 14.74 -19.45
N SER A 180 19.45 15.55 -18.53
CA SER A 180 19.21 15.44 -17.08
C SER A 180 17.77 15.78 -16.64
N LEU A 181 17.07 16.65 -17.37
CA LEU A 181 15.69 17.01 -17.08
C LEU A 181 14.72 15.95 -17.65
N LEU A 182 15.08 15.36 -18.80
CA LEU A 182 14.39 14.23 -19.40
C LEU A 182 14.52 12.96 -18.54
N THR A 183 15.71 12.65 -18.02
CA THR A 183 15.94 11.49 -17.13
C THR A 183 15.08 11.59 -15.88
N THR A 184 15.15 12.70 -15.16
CA THR A 184 14.41 12.92 -13.91
C THR A 184 12.90 12.89 -14.10
N THR A 185 12.41 13.50 -15.19
CA THR A 185 10.98 13.44 -15.53
C THR A 185 10.53 12.02 -15.87
N ALA A 186 11.32 11.28 -16.66
CA ALA A 186 11.00 9.90 -17.02
C ALA A 186 11.01 8.97 -15.80
N GLU A 187 12.01 9.08 -14.92
CA GLU A 187 12.07 8.33 -13.66
C GLU A 187 10.85 8.62 -12.77
N SER A 188 10.44 9.89 -12.66
CA SER A 188 9.25 10.29 -11.90
C SER A 188 7.97 9.69 -12.48
N LEU A 189 7.81 9.70 -13.81
CA LEU A 189 6.65 9.10 -14.49
C LEU A 189 6.61 7.57 -14.32
N ILE A 190 7.74 6.89 -14.42
CA ILE A 190 7.85 5.45 -14.18
C ILE A 190 7.46 5.15 -12.73
N SER A 191 8.00 5.90 -11.76
CA SER A 191 7.66 5.74 -10.34
C SER A 191 6.17 5.93 -10.09
N LEU A 192 5.57 6.99 -10.65
CA LEU A 192 4.14 7.26 -10.54
C LEU A 192 3.31 6.13 -11.18
N ALA A 193 3.71 5.62 -12.34
CA ALA A 193 3.04 4.52 -13.01
C ALA A 193 3.09 3.22 -12.19
N MET A 194 4.22 2.93 -11.54
CA MET A 194 4.36 1.78 -10.64
C MET A 194 3.48 1.92 -9.40
N VAL A 195 3.43 3.11 -8.78
CA VAL A 195 2.54 3.37 -7.63
C VAL A 195 1.07 3.27 -8.05
N ALA A 196 0.71 3.80 -9.22
CA ALA A 196 -0.65 3.65 -9.76
C ALA A 196 -1.00 2.18 -10.05
N LEU A 197 -0.06 1.39 -10.59
CA LEU A 197 -0.26 -0.04 -10.80
C LEU A 197 -0.48 -0.79 -9.48
N LEU A 198 0.26 -0.42 -8.43
CA LEU A 198 0.09 -0.98 -7.09
C LEU A 198 -1.31 -0.69 -6.55
N PHE A 199 -1.75 0.58 -6.56
CA PHE A 199 -3.12 0.93 -6.12
C PHE A 199 -4.20 0.29 -6.99
N ALA A 200 -3.99 0.19 -8.31
CA ALA A 200 -4.93 -0.48 -9.20
C ALA A 200 -5.08 -1.96 -8.84
N THR A 201 -3.96 -2.63 -8.54
CA THR A 201 -3.96 -4.03 -8.08
C THR A 201 -4.68 -4.16 -6.74
N ILE A 202 -4.39 -3.27 -5.78
CA ILE A 202 -5.05 -3.25 -4.47
C ILE A 202 -6.57 -3.12 -4.64
N PHE A 203 -7.04 -2.12 -5.40
CA PHE A 203 -8.47 -1.87 -5.61
C PHE A 203 -9.16 -2.97 -6.43
N LYS A 204 -8.43 -3.65 -7.32
CA LYS A 204 -8.96 -4.73 -8.17
C LYS A 204 -9.06 -6.08 -7.45
N VAL A 205 -8.09 -6.38 -6.59
CA VAL A 205 -7.83 -7.73 -6.06
C VAL A 205 -8.38 -7.89 -4.65
N LEU A 206 -8.14 -6.93 -3.75
CA LEU A 206 -8.45 -7.09 -2.33
C LEU A 206 -9.94 -7.00 -2.01
N PRO A 207 -10.71 -6.03 -2.55
CA PRO A 207 -12.14 -5.94 -2.27
C PRO A 207 -12.89 -7.16 -2.79
N ASP A 208 -13.90 -7.60 -2.03
CA ASP A 208 -14.83 -8.66 -2.41
C ASP A 208 -15.91 -8.17 -3.40
N VAL A 209 -15.49 -7.37 -4.39
CA VAL A 209 -16.32 -6.81 -5.46
C VAL A 209 -15.75 -7.20 -6.82
N VAL A 210 -16.63 -7.45 -7.79
CA VAL A 210 -16.25 -7.73 -9.17
C VAL A 210 -16.05 -6.42 -9.92
N LEU A 211 -14.79 -5.97 -9.98
CA LEU A 211 -14.40 -4.74 -10.70
C LEU A 211 -13.62 -5.07 -11.98
N ARG A 212 -13.70 -4.24 -13.02
CA ARG A 212 -12.82 -4.34 -14.21
C ARG A 212 -11.60 -3.45 -14.01
N TRP A 213 -10.49 -3.73 -14.69
CA TRP A 213 -9.29 -2.88 -14.63
C TRP A 213 -9.59 -1.42 -15.03
N GLN A 214 -10.43 -1.23 -16.04
CA GLN A 214 -10.88 0.10 -16.48
C GLN A 214 -11.65 0.90 -15.42
N ASP A 215 -12.26 0.22 -14.44
CA ASP A 215 -12.99 0.87 -13.35
C ASP A 215 -12.04 1.44 -12.30
N VAL A 216 -10.94 0.74 -12.05
CA VAL A 216 -10.00 1.09 -10.97
C VAL A 216 -8.86 2.00 -11.43
N LEU A 217 -8.50 2.00 -12.72
CA LEU A 217 -7.33 2.72 -13.23
C LEU A 217 -7.34 4.21 -12.89
N ILE A 218 -8.47 4.89 -13.11
CA ILE A 218 -8.56 6.34 -12.84
C ILE A 218 -8.44 6.61 -11.34
N GLY A 219 -9.12 5.83 -10.51
CA GLY A 219 -9.02 5.96 -9.06
C GLY A 219 -7.61 5.68 -8.55
N ALA A 220 -6.94 4.69 -9.11
CA ALA A 220 -5.56 4.35 -8.78
C ALA A 220 -4.57 5.45 -9.16
N VAL A 221 -4.73 6.10 -10.32
CA VAL A 221 -3.89 7.25 -10.72
C VAL A 221 -4.11 8.44 -9.79
N VAL A 222 -5.37 8.78 -9.49
CA VAL A 222 -5.68 9.85 -8.52
C VAL A 222 -5.07 9.56 -7.16
N THR A 223 -5.18 8.30 -6.70
CA THR A 223 -4.60 7.85 -5.43
C THR A 223 -3.09 7.92 -5.45
N ALA A 224 -2.44 7.52 -6.55
CA ALA A 224 -0.98 7.59 -6.70
C ALA A 224 -0.48 9.03 -6.67
N VAL A 225 -1.18 9.96 -7.32
CA VAL A 225 -0.86 11.39 -7.27
C VAL A 225 -1.00 11.93 -5.84
N LEU A 226 -2.11 11.64 -5.18
CA LEU A 226 -2.33 12.02 -3.78
C LEU A 226 -1.27 11.42 -2.86
N PHE A 227 -0.90 10.16 -3.07
CA PHE A 227 0.12 9.46 -2.31
C PHE A 227 1.51 10.08 -2.52
N THR A 228 1.88 10.45 -3.74
CA THR A 228 3.16 11.12 -4.02
C THR A 228 3.25 12.50 -3.36
N ILE A 229 2.18 13.30 -3.48
CA ILE A 229 2.08 14.60 -2.80
C ILE A 229 2.17 14.39 -1.29
N GLY A 230 1.39 13.45 -0.79
CA GLY A 230 1.27 13.17 0.63
C GLY A 230 2.54 12.60 1.25
N ARG A 231 3.27 11.72 0.55
CA ARG A 231 4.62 11.26 0.89
C ARG A 231 5.57 12.44 1.07
N SER A 232 5.51 13.42 0.19
CA SER A 232 6.36 14.61 0.27
C SER A 232 6.00 15.46 1.49
N VAL A 233 4.71 15.67 1.75
CA VAL A 233 4.21 16.42 2.92
C VAL A 233 4.62 15.74 4.22
N ILE A 234 4.43 14.42 4.35
CA ILE A 234 4.81 13.69 5.57
C ILE A 234 6.32 13.64 5.74
N ALA A 235 7.10 13.47 4.66
CA ALA A 235 8.56 13.51 4.74
C ALA A 235 9.07 14.86 5.28
N ILE A 236 8.49 15.97 4.80
CA ILE A 236 8.79 17.32 5.31
C ILE A 236 8.39 17.44 6.78
N TYR A 237 7.17 17.03 7.13
CA TYR A 237 6.69 17.09 8.51
C TYR A 237 7.58 16.30 9.48
N LEU A 238 7.97 15.08 9.08
CA LEU A 238 8.85 14.22 9.86
C LEU A 238 10.25 14.82 9.96
N ALA A 239 10.82 15.38 8.89
CA ALA A 239 12.13 16.02 8.92
C ALA A 239 12.21 17.18 9.95
N TYR A 240 11.13 17.98 10.09
CA TYR A 240 11.09 19.07 11.06
C TYR A 240 10.77 18.62 12.49
N THR A 241 9.92 17.60 12.67
CA THR A 241 9.46 17.15 13.99
C THR A 241 10.36 16.09 14.63
N ALA A 242 11.07 15.29 13.83
CA ALA A 242 12.03 14.28 14.28
C ALA A 242 13.21 14.91 15.04
N THR A 243 13.74 16.02 14.51
CA THR A 243 14.84 16.76 15.15
C THR A 243 14.40 17.49 16.42
N ALA A 244 13.10 17.69 16.63
CA ALA A 244 12.53 18.36 17.80
C ALA A 244 11.94 17.39 18.85
N SER A 245 11.97 16.08 18.57
CA SER A 245 11.30 15.07 19.39
C SER A 245 12.01 14.87 20.73
N THR A 246 11.32 15.20 21.83
CA THR A 246 11.66 14.83 23.21
C THR A 246 11.48 13.33 23.50
N TYR A 247 10.92 12.56 22.56
CA TYR A 247 10.49 11.17 22.76
C TYR A 247 11.55 10.10 22.43
N GLY A 248 12.75 10.49 22.00
CA GLY A 248 13.86 9.56 21.72
C GLY A 248 13.45 8.40 20.80
N ALA A 249 13.81 7.16 21.16
CA ALA A 249 13.49 5.95 20.39
C ALA A 249 11.98 5.70 20.22
N ALA A 250 11.11 6.20 21.11
CA ALA A 250 9.66 6.08 20.93
C ALA A 250 9.15 6.98 19.78
N GLY A 251 9.90 8.02 19.42
CA GLY A 251 9.60 8.90 18.28
C GLY A 251 9.52 8.12 16.96
N SER A 252 10.42 7.18 16.70
CA SER A 252 10.45 6.46 15.42
C SER A 252 9.20 5.59 15.19
N VAL A 253 8.67 4.96 16.25
CA VAL A 253 7.41 4.21 16.21
C VAL A 253 6.24 5.13 15.88
N VAL A 254 6.19 6.31 16.51
CA VAL A 254 5.15 7.32 16.24
C VAL A 254 5.23 7.82 14.79
N MET A 255 6.43 8.00 14.23
CA MET A 255 6.61 8.38 12.83
C MET A 255 6.07 7.33 11.87
N ILE A 256 6.38 6.05 12.12
CA ILE A 256 5.85 4.93 11.33
C ILE A 256 4.32 4.92 11.42
N LEU A 257 3.75 5.04 12.63
CA LEU A 257 2.30 5.07 12.81
C LEU A 257 1.64 6.22 12.05
N LEU A 258 2.20 7.43 12.15
CA LEU A 258 1.67 8.61 11.46
C LEU A 258 1.75 8.44 9.93
N TRP A 259 2.87 7.92 9.43
CA TRP A 259 3.06 7.68 8.01
C TRP A 259 2.08 6.63 7.47
N VAL A 260 1.93 5.51 8.17
CA VAL A 260 1.00 4.45 7.76
C VAL A 260 -0.44 4.92 7.88
N TYR A 261 -0.77 5.65 8.94
CA TYR A 261 -2.09 6.24 9.15
C TYR A 261 -2.48 7.13 7.96
N TYR A 262 -1.60 8.09 7.62
CA TYR A 262 -1.83 9.00 6.52
C TYR A 262 -1.91 8.28 5.15
N SER A 263 -1.02 7.31 4.92
CA SER A 263 -1.06 6.47 3.72
C SER A 263 -2.37 5.67 3.61
N SER A 264 -2.87 5.18 4.73
CA SER A 264 -4.14 4.45 4.82
C SER A 264 -5.34 5.37 4.55
N LEU A 265 -5.30 6.63 5.02
CA LEU A 265 -6.33 7.63 4.69
C LEU A 265 -6.41 7.85 3.18
N ILE A 266 -5.27 8.02 2.51
CA ILE A 266 -5.20 8.17 1.04
C ILE A 266 -5.73 6.93 0.34
N LEU A 267 -5.33 5.73 0.77
CA LEU A 267 -5.79 4.46 0.21
C LEU A 267 -7.31 4.33 0.31
N LEU A 268 -7.88 4.60 1.49
CA LEU A 268 -9.33 4.50 1.71
C LEU A 268 -10.11 5.59 0.96
N PHE A 269 -9.55 6.80 0.86
CA PHE A 269 -10.13 7.86 0.02
C PHE A 269 -10.10 7.49 -1.46
N GLY A 270 -9.01 6.90 -1.93
CA GLY A 270 -8.88 6.37 -3.29
C GLY A 270 -9.91 5.29 -3.62
N ALA A 271 -10.16 4.39 -2.67
CA ALA A 271 -11.22 3.39 -2.78
C ALA A 271 -12.62 4.04 -2.84
N ALA A 272 -12.88 5.04 -1.99
CA ALA A 272 -14.13 5.80 -1.99
C ALA A 272 -14.34 6.54 -3.31
N PHE A 273 -13.30 7.18 -3.84
CA PHE A 273 -13.30 7.84 -5.14
C PHE A 273 -13.59 6.87 -6.27
N THR A 274 -12.94 5.70 -6.27
CA THR A 274 -13.17 4.65 -7.27
C THR A 274 -14.63 4.18 -7.25
N ARG A 275 -15.20 3.97 -6.06
CA ARG A 275 -16.61 3.61 -5.89
C ARG A 275 -17.56 4.71 -6.38
N SER A 276 -17.33 5.96 -5.99
CA SER A 276 -18.16 7.10 -6.42
C SER A 276 -18.12 7.31 -7.93
N LEU A 277 -16.94 7.15 -8.55
CA LEU A 277 -16.78 7.21 -10.00
C LEU A 277 -17.53 6.07 -10.71
N LEU A 278 -17.45 4.85 -10.17
CA LEU A 278 -18.17 3.69 -10.71
C LEU A 278 -19.69 3.92 -10.70
N LEU A 279 -20.23 4.38 -9.57
CA LEU A 279 -21.66 4.64 -9.40
C LEU A 279 -22.15 5.77 -10.31
N ARG A 280 -21.40 6.87 -10.43
CA ARG A 280 -21.76 7.98 -11.32
C ARG A 280 -21.66 7.62 -12.81
N ARG A 281 -20.87 6.61 -13.15
CA ARG A 281 -20.84 6.01 -14.51
C ARG A 281 -21.99 5.03 -14.76
N GLY A 282 -22.90 4.85 -13.79
CA GLY A 282 -24.06 3.95 -13.89
C GLY A 282 -23.71 2.47 -13.85
N ARG A 283 -22.50 2.10 -13.39
CA ARG A 283 -22.09 0.69 -13.28
C ARG A 283 -22.58 0.11 -11.94
N PRO A 284 -23.23 -1.06 -11.92
CA PRO A 284 -23.74 -1.66 -10.69
C PRO A 284 -22.61 -2.22 -9.83
N LEU A 285 -22.80 -2.18 -8.51
CA LEU A 285 -21.93 -2.87 -7.55
C LEU A 285 -22.30 -4.36 -7.52
N VAL A 286 -21.40 -5.21 -8.00
CA VAL A 286 -21.58 -6.66 -8.00
C VAL A 286 -20.64 -7.29 -6.96
N PRO A 287 -21.15 -7.78 -5.81
CA PRO A 287 -20.31 -8.47 -4.84
C PRO A 287 -19.81 -9.80 -5.43
N ARG A 288 -18.61 -10.23 -5.00
CA ARG A 288 -18.13 -11.59 -5.33
C ARG A 288 -19.01 -12.64 -4.65
N ASN A 289 -18.94 -13.89 -5.12
CA ASN A 289 -19.68 -15.01 -4.53
C ASN A 289 -19.43 -15.16 -3.01
N SER A 290 -18.27 -14.72 -2.52
CA SER A 290 -17.85 -14.70 -1.11
C SER A 290 -18.45 -13.55 -0.26
N ALA A 291 -19.20 -12.61 -0.83
CA ALA A 291 -19.69 -11.43 -0.12
C ALA A 291 -21.16 -11.07 -0.43
N VAL A 292 -21.75 -10.27 0.44
CA VAL A 292 -23.09 -9.67 0.28
C VAL A 292 -23.05 -8.17 0.49
N LEU A 293 -23.93 -7.46 -0.21
CA LEU A 293 -24.12 -6.02 -0.04
C LEU A 293 -24.80 -5.73 1.30
N VAL A 294 -24.22 -4.80 2.05
CA VAL A 294 -24.78 -4.34 3.33
C VAL A 294 -25.79 -3.24 3.05
N LYS A 295 -27.09 -3.55 3.15
CA LYS A 295 -28.14 -2.53 3.27
C LYS A 295 -28.27 -2.14 4.73
N ARG A 296 -28.01 -0.87 5.05
CA ARG A 296 -28.21 -0.34 6.40
C ARG A 296 -29.63 0.23 6.44
N GLU A 297 -30.57 -0.55 6.96
CA GLU A 297 -31.88 -0.03 7.32
C GLU A 297 -31.73 0.67 8.67
N LEU A 298 -31.91 1.99 8.68
CA LEU A 298 -32.06 2.74 9.91
C LEU A 298 -33.51 2.53 10.35
N LEU A 299 -33.70 1.66 11.35
CA LEU A 299 -34.97 1.51 12.06
C LEU A 299 -35.17 2.69 13.02
#